data_AF-A0A941MXE6-F1
#
_entry.id   AF-A0A941MXE6-F1
#
_cell.length_a   1.000
_cell.length_b   1.000
_cell.length_c   1.000
_cell.angle_alpha   90.00
_cell.angle_beta   90.00
_cell.angle_gamma   90.00
#
_symmetry.space_group_name_H-M   'P 1'
#
loop_
_entity.id
_entity.type
_entity.pdbx_description
1 polymer ?
#
loop_
_entity_poly.entity_id
_entity_poly.type
_entity_poly.pdbx_seq_one_letter_code
_entity_poly.pdbx_strand_id
1 'polypeptide(L)' 'MAIVIGNEGTGLRPELLACCDRLARIPIAPEAGSLNAAAAAAIFCYEATRQRHPGG' A
#
# COMPACT_ATOMS: atom_id res chain seq x y z
N MET A 1 7.85 1.04 11.75
CA MET A 1 6.81 0.72 10.75
C MET A 1 7.47 0.73 9.38
N ALA A 2 7.31 -0.35 8.61
CA ALA A 2 7.74 -0.42 7.22
C ALA A 2 6.51 -0.60 6.32
N ILE A 3 6.53 -0.01 5.13
CA ILE A 3 5.51 -0.24 4.09
C ILE A 3 6.21 -0.98 2.96
N VAL A 4 5.72 -2.17 2.62
CA VAL A 4 6.25 -2.98 1.53
C VAL A 4 5.26 -2.89 0.37
N ILE A 5 5.75 -2.53 -0.82
CA ILE A 5 4.92 -2.31 -2.01
C ILE A 5 5.45 -3.20 -3.12
N GLY A 6 4.53 -3.94 -3.74
CA GLY A 6 4.81 -4.82 -4.86
C GLY A 6 4.71 -4.11 -6.20
N ASN A 7 5.00 -4.84 -7.27
CA ASN A 7 4.91 -4.28 -8.62
C ASN A 7 3.45 -4.22 -9.12
N GLU A 8 3.20 -3.37 -10.12
CA GLU A 8 1.92 -2.95 -10.70
C GLU A 8 1.15 -4.03 -11.47
N GLY A 9 1.58 -5.29 -11.40
CA GLY A 9 0.89 -6.40 -12.04
C GLY A 9 0.75 -7.60 -11.10
N THR A 10 1.88 -8.08 -10.60
CA THR A 10 1.94 -9.28 -9.75
C THR A 10 1.86 -8.98 -8.26
N GLY A 11 1.97 -7.71 -7.85
CA GLY A 11 1.96 -7.31 -6.45
C GLY A 11 3.18 -7.84 -5.69
N LEU A 12 2.98 -8.19 -4.41
CA LEU A 12 4.01 -8.78 -3.56
C LEU A 12 4.03 -10.29 -3.74
N ARG A 13 5.24 -10.87 -3.70
CA ARG A 13 5.38 -12.33 -3.70
C ARG A 13 4.76 -12.93 -2.42
N PRO A 14 4.18 -14.14 -2.48
CA PRO A 14 3.53 -14.78 -1.34
C PRO A 14 4.42 -14.86 -0.08
N GLU A 15 5.72 -15.09 -0.25
CA GLU A 15 6.65 -15.19 0.87
C GLU A 15 6.82 -13.85 1.60
N LEU A 16 6.75 -12.73 0.87
CA LEU A 16 6.80 -11.39 1.47
C LEU A 16 5.49 -11.05 2.17
N LEU A 17 4.35 -11.45 1.61
CA LEU A 17 3.04 -11.29 2.24
C LEU A 17 2.97 -12.05 3.58
N ALA A 18 3.54 -13.25 3.64
CA ALA A 18 3.60 -14.06 4.86
C ALA A 18 4.45 -13.43 5.98
N CYS A 19 5.43 -12.59 5.61
CA CYS A 19 6.26 -11.84 6.57
C CYS A 19 5.61 -10.54 7.07
N CYS A 20 4.49 -10.10 6.48
CA CYS A 20 3.84 -8.85 6.86
C CYS A 20 2.89 -9.06 8.03
N ASP A 21 3.01 -8.21 9.07
CA ASP A 21 2.08 -8.22 10.21
C ASP A 21 0.65 -7.84 9.79
N ARG A 22 0.53 -7.02 8.74
CA ARG A 22 -0.74 -6.49 8.23
C ARG A 22 -0.70 -6.37 6.72
N LEU A 23 -1.84 -6.69 6.11
CA LEU A 23 -2.09 -6.47 4.69
C LEU A 23 -3.10 -5.34 4.54
N ALA A 24 -2.85 -4.44 3.58
CA ALA A 24 -3.72 -3.32 3.26
C ALA A 24 -3.79 -3.14 1.74
N ARG A 25 -4.91 -2.61 1.25
CA ARG A 25 -5.11 -2.29 -0.17
C ARG A 25 -5.72 -0.90 -0.33
N ILE A 26 -5.40 -0.22 -1.43
CA ILE A 26 -6.07 1.01 -1.84
C ILE A 26 -7.28 0.61 -2.70
N PRO A 27 -8.51 0.99 -2.31
CA PRO A 27 -9.67 0.76 -3.17
C PRO A 27 -9.52 1.52 -4.48
N ILE A 28 -9.68 0.82 -5.60
CA ILE A 28 -9.66 1.39 -6.96
C ILE A 28 -10.81 0.81 -7.78
N ALA A 29 -11.11 1.45 -8.90
CA ALA A 29 -12.08 0.94 -9.87
C ALA A 29 -11.64 -0.46 -10.38
N PRO A 30 -12.54 -1.46 -10.48
CA PRO A 30 -12.18 -2.81 -10.91
C PRO A 30 -11.45 -2.86 -12.26
N GLU A 31 -11.76 -1.92 -13.16
CA GLU A 31 -11.23 -1.85 -14.51
C GLU A 31 -9.79 -1.31 -14.55
N ALA A 32 -9.34 -0.63 -13.49
CA ALA A 32 -8.01 0.00 -13.45
C ALA A 32 -6.87 -1.00 -13.17
N GLY A 33 -7.18 -2.21 -12.68
CA GLY A 33 -6.20 -3.26 -12.38
C GLY A 33 -5.33 -2.98 -11.15
N SER A 34 -4.43 -2.00 -11.23
CA SER A 34 -3.54 -1.60 -10.14
C SER A 34 -3.16 -0.10 -10.23
N LEU A 35 -2.61 0.44 -9.15
CA LEU A 35 -1.96 1.75 -9.16
C LEU A 35 -0.48 1.59 -9.42
N ASN A 36 0.12 2.65 -9.98
CA ASN A 36 1.57 2.77 -10.02
C ASN A 36 2.16 2.67 -8.59
N ALA A 37 3.31 2.00 -8.44
CA ALA A 37 3.94 1.73 -7.15
C ALA A 37 4.26 3.03 -6.37
N ALA A 38 4.69 4.09 -7.07
CA ALA A 38 4.94 5.39 -6.46
C ALA A 38 3.66 6.08 -5.98
N ALA A 39 2.57 5.98 -6.75
CA ALA A 39 1.26 6.52 -6.35
C ALA A 39 0.71 5.77 -5.12
N ALA A 40 0.80 4.44 -5.11
CA ALA A 40 0.42 3.64 -3.95
C ALA A 40 1.26 4.01 -2.71
N ALA A 41 2.57 4.21 -2.87
CA ALA A 41 3.46 4.64 -1.80
C ALA A 41 3.06 5.99 -1.23
N ALA A 42 2.79 6.97 -2.09
CA ALA A 42 2.38 8.31 -1.67
C ALA A 42 1.10 8.26 -0.82
N ILE A 43 0.08 7.50 -1.25
CA ILE A 43 -1.19 7.35 -0.53
C ILE A 43 -0.97 6.70 0.85
N PHE A 44 -0.21 5.60 0.91
CA PHE A 44 0.06 4.94 2.20
C PHE A 44 0.89 5.79 3.15
N CYS A 45 1.90 6.51 2.64
CA CYS A 45 2.70 7.43 3.44
C CYS A 45 1.86 8.59 3.98
N TYR A 46 0.95 9.14 3.16
CA TYR A 46 0.03 10.18 3.59
C TYR A 46 -0.87 9.68 4.73
N GLU A 47 -1.52 8.53 4.54
CA GLU A 47 -2.43 7.97 5.55
C GLU A 47 -1.68 7.61 6.85
N ALA A 48 -0.48 7.05 6.74
CA ALA A 48 0.37 6.78 7.90
C ALA A 48 0.72 8.06 8.67
N THR A 49 0.96 9.16 7.96
CA THR A 49 1.24 10.47 8.57
C THR A 49 -0.01 11.03 9.25
N ARG A 50 -1.17 10.96 8.57
CA ARG A 50 -2.47 11.39 9.11
C ARG A 50 -2.82 10.65 10.41
N GLN A 51 -2.57 9.33 10.46
CA GLN A 51 -2.82 8.52 11.67
C GLN A 51 -1.85 8.84 12.82
N ARG A 52 -0.60 9.22 12.53
CA ARG A 52 0.38 9.60 13.55
C ARG A 52 0.14 11.00 14.12
N HIS A 53 -0.49 11.87 13.35
CA HIS A 53 -0.81 13.25 13.75
C HIS A 53 -2.32 13.50 13.70
N PRO A 54 -3.10 12.95 14.66
CA PRO A 54 -4.56 13.01 14.65
C PRO A 54 -5.16 14.40 14.96
N GLY A 55 -4.45 15.50 14.71
CA GLY A 55 -4.87 16.86 15.04
C GLY A 55 -4.42 17.93 14.03
N GLY A 56 -4.18 17.55 12.78
CA GLY A 56 -4.22 18.49 11.66
C GLY A 56 -5.66 18.78 11.25
#